data_AF-K0ET52-F1
#
_entry.id   AF-K0ET52-F1
#
_cell.length_a   1.000
_cell.length_b   1.000
_cell.length_c   1.000
_cell.angle_alpha   90.00
_cell.angle_beta   90.00
_cell.angle_gamma   90.00
#
_symmetry.space_group_name_H-M   'P 1'
#
loop_
_entity.id
_entity.type
_entity.pdbx_description
1 polymer ?
#
loop_
_entity_poly.entity_id
_entity_poly.type
_entity_poly.pdbx_seq_one_letter_code
_entity_poly.pdbx_strand_id
1 'polypeptide(L)' 'MRTVLRRVVLGAFACTVAAIAVLVGEVVLSVTGVLFDPHGYGMFGGILFAAVLTPIALLLWLLYVVMRGANSD' A
#
# COMPACT_ATOMS: atom_id res chain seq x y z
N MET A 1 -10.04 9.09 -22.19
CA MET A 1 -10.46 8.30 -21.01
C MET A 1 -9.37 7.35 -20.51
N ARG A 2 -8.77 6.49 -21.36
CA ARG A 2 -7.71 5.54 -20.96
C ARG A 2 -6.56 6.17 -20.16
N THR A 3 -6.03 7.32 -20.61
CA THR A 3 -4.96 8.04 -19.90
C THR A 3 -5.38 8.51 -18.50
N VAL A 4 -6.64 8.95 -18.35
CA VAL A 4 -7.18 9.40 -17.06
C VAL A 4 -7.31 8.21 -16.11
N LEU A 5 -7.93 7.10 -16.57
CA LEU A 5 -8.04 5.88 -15.77
C LEU A 5 -6.68 5.35 -15.33
N ARG A 6 -5.70 5.34 -16.23
CA ARG A 6 -4.32 4.95 -15.91
C ARG A 6 -3.70 5.80 -14.80
N ARG A 7 -3.90 7.11 -14.83
CA ARG A 7 -3.42 8.02 -13.77
C ARG A 7 -4.15 7.79 -12.45
N VAL A 8 -5.45 7.53 -12.48
CA VAL A 8 -6.23 7.21 -11.27
C VAL A 8 -5.74 5.92 -10.62
N VAL A 9 -5.51 4.85 -11.40
CA VAL A 9 -4.97 3.59 -10.88
C VAL A 9 -3.57 3.77 -10.31
N LEU A 10 -2.71 4.54 -10.97
CA LEU A 10 -1.37 4.85 -10.44
C LEU A 10 -1.45 5.67 -9.14
N GLY A 11 -2.37 6.63 -9.07
CA GLY A 11 -2.61 7.41 -7.85
C GLY A 11 -3.12 6.55 -6.70
N ALA A 12 -4.06 5.64 -6.98
CA ALA A 12 -4.55 4.66 -6.01
C ALA A 12 -3.41 3.76 -5.51
N PHE A 13 -2.60 3.22 -6.42
CA PHE A 13 -1.42 2.42 -6.08
C PHE A 13 -0.47 3.19 -5.16
N ALA A 14 -0.10 4.43 -5.53
CA ALA A 14 0.80 5.25 -4.74
C ALA A 14 0.25 5.54 -3.34
N CYS A 15 -1.06 5.84 -3.24
CA CYS A 15 -1.74 6.05 -1.96
C CYS A 15 -1.73 4.78 -1.09
N THR A 16 -2.04 3.62 -1.67
CA THR A 16 -1.98 2.33 -0.97
C THR A 16 -0.57 2.02 -0.46
N VAL A 17 0.46 2.24 -1.28
CA VAL A 17 1.86 2.03 -0.88
C VAL A 17 2.26 2.98 0.26
N ALA A 18 1.84 4.25 0.20
CA ALA A 18 2.08 5.19 1.29
C ALA A 18 1.41 4.75 2.60
N ALA A 19 0.17 4.26 2.55
CA ALA A 19 -0.51 3.72 3.72
C ALA A 19 0.23 2.49 4.29
N ILE A 20 0.68 1.56 3.44
CA ILE A 20 1.50 0.42 3.86
C ILE A 20 2.79 0.90 4.54
N ALA A 21 3.48 1.88 3.95
CA ALA A 21 4.72 2.39 4.51
C ALA A 21 4.52 3.01 5.91
N VAL A 22 3.43 3.75 6.12
CA VAL A 22 3.07 4.28 7.45
C VAL A 22 2.79 3.15 8.43
N LEU A 23 1.96 2.17 8.07
CA LEU A 23 1.62 1.03 8.94
C LEU A 23 2.86 0.21 9.33
N VAL A 24 3.75 -0.05 8.38
CA VAL A 24 5.02 -0.73 8.63
C VAL A 24 5.92 0.12 9.52
N GLY A 25 5.95 1.44 9.31
CA GLY A 25 6.66 2.38 10.17
C GLY A 25 6.21 2.29 11.63
N GLU A 26 4.89 2.32 11.88
CA GLU A 26 4.32 2.16 13.22
C GLU A 26 4.72 0.83 13.87
N VAL A 27 4.67 -0.27 13.11
CA VAL A 27 5.12 -1.60 13.58
C VAL A 27 6.60 -1.57 13.97
N VAL A 28 7.46 -0.99 13.14
CA VAL A 28 8.90 -0.90 13.41
C VAL A 28 9.17 -0.04 14.64
N LEU A 29 8.50 1.11 14.77
CA LEU A 29 8.64 1.99 15.93
C LEU A 29 8.13 1.34 17.21
N SER A 30 7.06 0.55 17.15
CA SER A 30 6.54 -0.22 18.28
C SER A 30 7.52 -1.32 18.72
N VAL A 31 8.01 -2.13 17.78
CA VAL A 31 8.99 -3.21 18.05
C VAL A 31 10.31 -2.67 18.64
N THR A 32 10.74 -1.48 18.21
CA THR A 32 11.96 -0.83 18.72
C THR A 32 11.74 -0.08 20.03
N GLY A 33 10.50 0.00 20.53
CA GLY A 33 10.16 0.71 21.76
C GLY A 33 10.15 2.23 21.64
N VAL A 34 10.31 2.78 20.43
CA VAL A 34 10.21 4.23 20.17
C VAL A 34 8.76 4.70 20.26
N LEU A 35 7.83 3.88 19.77
CA LEU A 35 6.39 4.12 19.89
C LEU A 35 5.83 3.35 21.09
N PHE A 36 5.11 4.05 21.97
CA PHE A 36 4.46 3.44 23.13
C PHE A 36 3.17 2.74 22.73
N ASP A 37 3.24 1.42 22.55
CA ASP A 37 2.11 0.55 22.21
C ASP A 37 2.00 -0.60 23.24
N PRO A 38 1.54 -0.31 24.48
CA PRO A 38 1.60 -1.26 25.60
C PRO A 38 0.74 -2.51 25.41
N HIS A 39 -0.27 -2.43 24.54
CA HIS A 39 -1.15 -3.56 24.23
C HIS A 39 -0.81 -4.22 22.89
N GLY A 40 0.11 -3.63 22.10
CA GLY A 40 0.43 -4.10 20.76
C GLY A 40 -0.67 -3.85 19.72
N TYR A 41 -1.72 -3.07 20.03
CA TYR A 41 -2.84 -2.87 19.11
C TYR A 41 -2.42 -2.11 17.85
N GLY A 42 -1.49 -1.16 17.99
CA GLY A 42 -0.90 -0.47 16.85
C GLY A 42 -0.12 -1.44 15.96
N MET A 43 0.68 -2.31 16.57
CA MET A 43 1.44 -3.34 15.87
C MET A 43 0.53 -4.36 15.16
N PHE A 44 -0.41 -4.97 15.89
CA PHE A 44 -1.33 -5.97 15.33
C PHE A 44 -2.22 -5.38 14.22
N GLY A 45 -2.77 -4.18 14.45
CA GLY A 45 -3.52 -3.45 13.44
C GLY A 45 -2.66 -3.16 12.22
N GLY A 46 -1.45 -2.62 12.42
CA GLY A 46 -0.48 -2.32 11.38
C GLY A 46 -0.19 -3.53 10.48
N ILE A 47 0.10 -4.69 11.08
CA ILE A 47 0.35 -5.94 10.38
C ILE A 47 -0.88 -6.40 9.60
N LEU A 48 -2.07 -6.42 10.23
CA LEU A 48 -3.29 -6.90 9.60
C LEU A 48 -3.66 -6.03 8.38
N PHE A 49 -3.64 -4.71 8.53
CA PHE A 49 -3.93 -3.80 7.44
C PHE A 49 -2.87 -3.86 6.34
N ALA A 50 -1.58 -3.94 6.69
CA ALA A 50 -0.53 -4.13 5.70
C ALA A 50 -0.74 -5.43 4.91
N ALA A 51 -1.03 -6.54 5.59
CA ALA A 51 -1.29 -7.84 4.95
C ALA A 51 -2.47 -7.80 3.97
N VAL A 52 -3.51 -7.00 4.25
CA VAL A 52 -4.65 -6.79 3.33
C VAL A 52 -4.31 -5.84 2.19
N LEU A 53 -3.58 -4.75 2.46
CA LEU A 53 -3.25 -3.74 1.47
C LEU A 53 -2.16 -4.20 0.47
N THR A 54 -1.22 -5.06 0.88
CA THR A 54 -0.16 -5.58 0.00
C THR A 54 -0.71 -6.26 -1.26
N PRO A 55 -1.62 -7.25 -1.21
CA PRO A 55 -2.18 -7.84 -2.42
C PRO A 55 -2.99 -6.83 -3.24
N ILE A 56 -3.66 -5.87 -2.62
CA ILE A 56 -4.36 -4.78 -3.32
C ILE A 56 -3.35 -3.92 -4.12
N ALA A 57 -2.22 -3.56 -3.50
CA ALA A 57 -1.16 -2.81 -4.18
C ALA A 57 -0.59 -3.59 -5.36
N LEU A 58 -0.36 -4.91 -5.21
CA LEU A 58 0.08 -5.77 -6.32
C LEU A 58 -0.93 -5.80 -7.47
N LEU A 59 -2.22 -5.92 -7.17
CA LEU A 59 -3.28 -5.90 -8.18
C LEU A 59 -3.35 -4.55 -8.91
N LEU A 60 -3.26 -3.44 -8.19
CA LEU A 60 -3.25 -2.09 -8.78
C LEU A 60 -2.02 -1.88 -9.68
N TRP A 61 -0.86 -2.38 -9.25
CA TRP A 61 0.36 -2.33 -10.05
C TRP A 61 0.23 -3.15 -11.34
N LEU A 62 -0.21 -4.40 -11.25
CA LEU A 62 -0.44 -5.25 -12.42
C LEU A 62 -1.43 -4.62 -13.39
N LEU A 63 -2.55 -4.08 -12.88
CA LEU A 63 -3.54 -3.38 -13.67
C LEU A 63 -2.94 -2.16 -14.40
N TYR A 64 -2.11 -1.36 -13.71
CA TYR A 64 -1.40 -0.24 -14.31
C TYR A 64 -0.46 -0.70 -15.44
N VAL A 65 0.32 -1.78 -15.22
CA VAL A 65 1.24 -2.33 -16.21
C VAL A 65 0.50 -2.82 -17.45
N VAL A 66 -0.61 -3.57 -17.29
CA VAL A 66 -1.44 -4.03 -18.40
C VAL A 66 -2.00 -2.84 -19.20
N MET A 67 -2.51 -1.81 -18.53
CA MET A 67 -3.00 -0.60 -19.21
C MET A 67 -1.90 0.20 -19.92
N ARG A 68 -0.65 0.06 -19.48
CA ARG A 68 0.50 0.70 -20.13
C ARG A 68 0.95 -0.09 -21.35
N GLY A 69 1.00 -1.43 -21.25
CA GLY A 69 1.40 -2.34 -22.32
C GLY A 69 0.40 -2.41 -23.46
N ALA A 70 -0.91 -2.37 -23.17
CA ALA A 70 -1.98 -2.29 -24.18
C ALA A 70 -1.98 -0.98 -25.00
N ASN A 71 -0.95 -0.14 -24.87
CA ASN A 71 -0.72 1.05 -25.67
C ASN A 71 0.60 0.97 -26.47
N SER A 72 1.30 -0.17 -26.42
CA SER A 72 2.51 -0.44 -27.21
C SER A 72 2.23 -1.22 -28.50
N ASP A 73 1.00 -1.70 -28.68
CA ASP A 73 0.49 -2.31 -29.91
C ASP A 73 -0.28 -1.28 -30.75
#